data_AF-A0A971WPM4-F1
#
_entry.id   AF-A0A971WPM4-F1
#
_cell.length_a   1.000
_cell.length_b   1.000
_cell.length_c   1.000
_cell.angle_alpha   90.00
_cell.angle_beta   90.00
_cell.angle_gamma   90.00
#
_symmetry.space_group_name_H-M   'P 1'
#
loop_
_entity.id
_entity.type
_entity.pdbx_description
1 polymer ?
#
loop_
_entity_poly.entity_id
_entity_poly.type
_entity_poly.pdbx_seq_one_letter_code
_entity_poly.pdbx_strand_id
1 'polypeptide(L)' 'MISIKEMRKLKGKNIRLVAKNNKVFEGICKAYHQAEDEDEEPMLEIGKHWAIKQSEIKAIEILD' A
#
# COMPACT_ATOMS: atom_id res chain seq x y z
N MET A 1 -12.02 1.75 -1.40
CA MET A 1 -10.72 2.34 -1.02
C MET A 1 -10.31 1.65 0.28
N ILE A 2 -9.11 1.09 0.36
CA ILE A 2 -8.62 0.42 1.58
C ILE A 2 -8.60 1.40 2.76
N SER A 3 -8.88 0.95 3.98
CA SER A 3 -8.82 1.82 5.15
C SER A 3 -7.39 2.02 5.66
N ILE A 4 -7.13 3.15 6.32
CA ILE A 4 -5.85 3.42 6.99
C ILE A 4 -5.50 2.33 8.02
N LYS A 5 -6.52 1.83 8.73
CA LYS A 5 -6.35 0.74 9.72
C LYS A 5 -5.85 -0.54 9.06
N GLU A 6 -6.34 -0.86 7.87
CA GLU A 6 -5.86 -2.02 7.10
C GLU A 6 -4.44 -1.78 6.58
N MET A 7 -4.15 -0.60 6.02
CA MET A 7 -2.81 -0.26 5.52
C MET A 7 -1.73 -0.42 6.59
N ARG A 8 -1.99 0.05 7.82
CA ARG A 8 -1.05 -0.10 8.95
C ARG A 8 -0.72 -1.56 9.29
N LYS A 9 -1.65 -2.49 9.05
CA LYS A 9 -1.47 -3.92 9.30
C LYS A 9 -0.67 -4.64 8.22
N LEU A 10 -0.39 -4.00 7.08
CA LEU A 10 0.34 -4.61 5.97
C LEU A 10 1.85 -4.57 6.17
N LYS A 11 2.37 -3.68 7.03
CA LYS A 11 3.81 -3.57 7.29
C LYS A 11 4.41 -4.92 7.69
N GLY A 12 5.45 -5.33 6.96
CA GLY A 12 6.15 -6.60 7.12
C GLY A 12 5.51 -7.80 6.42
N LYS A 13 4.31 -7.66 5.83
CA LYS A 13 3.63 -8.76 5.15
C LYS A 13 4.00 -8.82 3.67
N ASN A 14 4.07 -10.03 3.14
CA ASN A 14 4.08 -10.24 1.69
C ASN A 14 2.66 -10.02 1.16
N ILE A 15 2.51 -9.13 0.19
CA ILE A 15 1.20 -8.72 -0.31
C ILE A 15 1.15 -8.77 -1.82
N ARG A 16 -0.04 -9.00 -2.34
CA ARG A 16 -0.42 -8.72 -3.73
C ARG A 16 -1.29 -7.48 -3.75
N LEU A 17 -0.90 -6.49 -4.53
CA LEU A 17 -1.61 -5.23 -4.69
C LEU A 17 -2.05 -5.06 -6.14
N VAL A 18 -3.30 -4.66 -6.33
CA VAL A 18 -3.84 -4.22 -7.61
C VAL A 18 -4.05 -2.71 -7.55
N ALA A 19 -3.41 -1.97 -8.43
CA ALA A 19 -3.58 -0.53 -8.57
C ALA A 19 -4.76 -0.20 -9.50
N LYS A 20 -5.29 1.03 -9.40
CA LYS A 20 -6.40 1.51 -10.25
C LYS A 20 -6.06 1.53 -11.75
N ASN A 21 -4.78 1.68 -12.09
CA ASN A 21 -4.28 1.57 -13.46
C ASN A 21 -4.10 0.11 -13.93
N ASN A 22 -4.67 -0.86 -13.20
CA ASN A 22 -4.56 -2.31 -13.43
C ASN A 22 -3.13 -2.88 -13.34
N LYS A 23 -2.13 -2.11 -12.88
CA LYS A 23 -0.83 -2.68 -12.53
C LYS A 23 -0.96 -3.55 -11.29
N VAL A 24 -0.25 -4.68 -11.29
CA VAL A 24 -0.19 -5.62 -10.17
C VAL A 24 1.22 -5.61 -9.62
N PHE A 25 1.32 -5.55 -8.30
CA PHE A 25 2.58 -5.59 -7.58
C PHE A 25 2.52 -6.71 -6.55
N GLU A 26 3.58 -7.50 -6.47
CA GLU A 26 3.76 -8.51 -5.44
C GLU A 26 5.06 -8.25 -4.71
N GLY A 27 5.02 -8.31 -3.39
CA GLY A 27 6.21 -8.16 -2.57
C GLY A 27 5.91 -7.76 -1.13
N ILE A 28 6.99 -7.63 -0.35
CA ILE A 28 6.90 -7.26 1.06
C ILE A 28 6.57 -5.77 1.17
N CYS A 29 5.49 -5.46 1.88
CA CYS A 29 5.17 -4.11 2.32
C CYS A 29 6.17 -3.70 3.41
N LYS A 30 7.16 -2.88 3.06
CA LYS A 30 8.23 -2.47 3.99
C LYS A 30 7.78 -1.43 4.99
N ALA A 31 7.00 -0.47 4.54
CA ALA A 31 6.60 0.66 5.36
C ALA A 31 5.18 1.12 5.02
N TYR A 32 4.53 1.65 6.05
CA TYR A 32 3.35 2.49 5.93
C TYR A 32 3.79 3.91 6.30
N HIS A 33 3.53 4.86 5.42
CA HIS A 33 3.76 6.27 5.66
C HIS A 33 2.42 6.95 5.91
N GLN A 34 2.32 7.68 7.01
CA GLN A 34 1.14 8.47 7.35
C GLN A 34 1.22 9.80 6.59
N ALA A 35 0.06 10.35 6.20
CA ALA A 35 -0.01 11.73 5.68
C ALA A 35 0.50 12.73 6.74
N GLU A 36 1.39 13.62 6.35
CA GLU A 36 1.94 14.64 7.26
C GLU A 36 0.98 15.81 7.45
N ASP A 37 0.23 16.18 6.41
CA ASP A 37 -0.74 17.28 6.39
C ASP A 37 -2.06 16.89 5.69
N GLU A 38 -3.06 17.78 5.72
CA GLU A 38 -4.39 17.57 5.10
C GLU A 38 -4.32 17.40 3.57
N ASP A 39 -3.27 17.92 2.93
CA ASP A 39 -3.03 17.82 1.49
C ASP A 39 -2.28 16.53 1.10
N GLU A 40 -1.77 15.78 2.08
CA GLU A 40 -1.06 14.53 1.85
C GLU A 40 -1.95 13.29 2.02
N GLU A 41 -1.54 12.20 1.40
CA GLU A 41 -2.25 10.93 1.49
C GLU A 41 -1.32 9.82 2.00
N PRO A 42 -1.81 8.91 2.87
CA PRO A 42 -1.04 7.74 3.29
C PRO A 42 -0.57 6.91 2.11
N MET A 43 0.63 6.33 2.23
CA MET A 43 1.21 5.47 1.20
C MET A 43 1.85 4.20 1.77
N LEU A 44 1.99 3.20 0.91
CA LEU A 44 2.71 1.96 1.19
C LEU A 44 3.99 1.90 0.38
N GLU A 45 5.08 1.51 1.02
CA GLU A 45 6.33 1.15 0.36
C GLU A 45 6.38 -0.37 0.17
N ILE A 46 6.51 -0.83 -1.07
CA ILE A 46 6.53 -2.23 -1.48
C ILE A 46 7.89 -2.55 -2.10
N GLY A 47 8.58 -3.57 -1.60
CA GLY A 47 9.89 -3.94 -2.11
C GLY A 47 10.95 -2.85 -1.89
N LYS A 48 11.91 -2.68 -2.81
CA LYS A 48 13.00 -1.69 -2.64
C LYS A 48 12.73 -0.30 -3.22
N HIS A 49 11.84 -0.18 -4.20
CA HIS A 49 11.72 1.05 -5.01
C HIS A 49 10.27 1.38 -5.41
N TRP A 50 9.27 0.75 -4.78
CA TRP A 50 7.88 1.00 -5.14
C TRP A 50 7.14 1.65 -3.99
N ALA A 51 6.47 2.76 -4.26
CA ALA A 51 5.56 3.40 -3.33
C ALA A 51 4.22 3.66 -4.02
N ILE A 52 3.12 3.51 -3.29
CA ILE A 52 1.77 3.73 -3.84
C ILE A 52 0.86 4.41 -2.82
N LYS A 53 0.13 5.44 -3.28
CA LYS A 53 -0.80 6.19 -2.43
C LYS A 53 -2.10 5.43 -2.22
N GLN A 54 -2.77 5.64 -1.08
CA GLN A 54 -4.04 4.99 -0.73
C GLN A 54 -5.09 5.09 -1.85
N SER A 55 -5.22 6.26 -2.49
CA SER A 55 -6.18 6.52 -3.56
C SER A 55 -5.88 5.74 -4.84
N GLU A 56 -4.65 5.30 -5.06
CA GLU A 56 -4.24 4.53 -6.23
C GLU A 56 -4.48 3.04 -6.06
N ILE A 57 -4.82 2.59 -4.85
CA ILE A 57 -5.03 1.18 -4.51
C ILE A 57 -6.45 0.77 -4.85
N LYS A 58 -6.58 -0.27 -5.69
CA LYS A 58 -7.85 -0.90 -6.05
C LYS A 58 -8.17 -2.07 -5.12
N ALA A 59 -7.21 -2.96 -4.87
CA ALA A 59 -7.34 -4.12 -3.99
C ALA A 59 -5.97 -4.54 -3.42
N ILE A 60 -5.99 -5.18 -2.23
CA ILE A 60 -4.82 -5.78 -1.60
C ILE A 60 -5.20 -7.13 -1.02
N GLU A 61 -4.31 -8.11 -1.18
CA GLU A 61 -4.39 -9.44 -0.59
C GLU A 61 -3.06 -9.75 0.12
N ILE A 62 -3.12 -10.43 1.26
CA ILE A 62 -1.93 -10.94 1.95
C ILE A 62 -1.63 -12.32 1.36
N LEU A 63 -0.36 -12.52 0.98
CA LEU A 63 0.16 -13.80 0.53
C LEU A 63 0.87 -14.41 1.74
N ASP A 64 0.19 -15.31 2.46
CA ASP A 64 0.76 -16.05 3.61
C ASP A 64 2.08 -16.77 3.25
#